data_AF-A0A559N6M6-F1
#
_entry.id   AF-A0A559N6M6-F1
#
_cell.length_a   1.000
_cell.length_b   1.000
_cell.length_c   1.000
_cell.angle_alpha   90.00
_cell.angle_beta   90.00
_cell.angle_gamma   90.00
#
_symmetry.space_group_name_H-M   'P 1'
#
loop_
_entity.id
_entity.type
_entity.pdbx_description
1 polymer ?
#
loop_
_entity_poly.entity_id
_entity_poly.type
_entity_poly.pdbx_seq_one_letter_code
_entity_poly.pdbx_strand_id
1 'polypeptide(L)' 'MKLVLLTIGLLSLGFAGIAIKIWAKKDGKFAGTCASQSPFLNKDGQACGMCGKLPAEQDCKMEASTEIQ' A
#
# COMPACT_ATOMS: atom_id res chain seq x y z
N MET A 1 -26.34 -14.27 -17.94
CA MET A 1 -25.82 -15.06 -16.81
C MET A 1 -24.39 -15.58 -17.02
N LYS A 2 -24.06 -16.19 -18.17
CA LYS A 2 -22.68 -16.63 -18.49
C LYS A 2 -21.60 -15.55 -18.32
N LEU A 3 -21.87 -14.33 -18.81
CA LEU A 3 -20.94 -13.20 -18.70
C LEU A 3 -20.75 -12.73 -17.25
N VAL A 4 -21.79 -12.83 -16.42
CA VAL A 4 -21.75 -12.44 -15.00
C VAL A 4 -20.86 -13.40 -14.21
N LEU A 5 -20.98 -14.71 -14.46
CA LEU A 5 -20.11 -15.70 -13.83
C LEU A 5 -18.66 -15.56 -14.27
N LEU A 6 -18.43 -15.28 -15.55
CA LEU A 6 -17.10 -15.06 -16.09
C LEU A 6 -16.43 -13.81 -15.50
N THR A 7 -17.18 -12.71 -15.36
CA THR A 7 -16.67 -11.47 -14.74
C THR A 7 -16.36 -11.66 -13.26
N ILE A 8 -17.24 -12.31 -12.49
CA ILE A 8 -16.99 -12.60 -11.08
C ILE A 8 -15.77 -13.50 -10.92
N GLY A 9 -15.61 -14.51 -11.77
CA GLY A 9 -14.44 -15.40 -11.78
C GLY A 9 -13.12 -14.65 -12.08
N LEU A 10 -13.17 -13.66 -12.97
CA LEU A 10 -11.99 -12.87 -13.30
C LEU A 10 -11.61 -11.88 -12.19
N LEU A 11 -12.61 -11.25 -11.53
CA LEU A 11 -12.38 -10.39 -10.36
C LEU A 11 -11.81 -11.20 -9.19
N SER A 12 -12.39 -12.36 -8.89
CA SER A 12 -11.94 -13.20 -7.77
C SER A 12 -10.50 -13.68 -7.96
N LEU A 13 -10.09 -14.00 -9.20
CA LEU A 13 -8.71 -14.33 -9.53
C LEU A 13 -7.74 -13.17 -9.25
N GLY A 14 -8.15 -11.93 -9.59
CA GLY A 14 -7.36 -10.73 -9.29
C GLY A 14 -7.15 -10.51 -7.79
N PHE A 15 -8.21 -10.62 -6.99
CA PHE A 15 -8.12 -10.52 -5.53
C PHE A 15 -7.33 -11.67 -4.91
N ALA A 16 -7.46 -12.88 -5.44
CA ALA A 16 -6.67 -14.04 -5.01
C ALA A 16 -5.17 -13.82 -5.24
N GLY A 17 -4.78 -13.28 -6.40
CA GLY A 17 -3.38 -12.96 -6.70
C GLY A 17 -2.77 -11.93 -5.75
N ILE A 18 -3.53 -10.90 -5.38
CA ILE A 18 -3.10 -9.89 -4.39
C ILE A 18 -2.96 -10.52 -3.00
N ALA A 19 -3.93 -11.35 -2.60
CA ALA A 19 -3.90 -12.06 -1.32
C ALA A 19 -2.68 -13.01 -1.22
N ILE A 20 -2.37 -13.74 -2.30
CA ILE A 20 -1.20 -14.63 -2.37
C ILE A 20 0.10 -13.82 -2.26
N LYS A 21 0.20 -12.69 -2.95
CA LYS A 21 1.40 -11.82 -2.91
C LYS A 21 1.67 -11.28 -1.51
N ILE A 22 0.63 -10.96 -0.74
CA ILE A 22 0.72 -10.51 0.65
C ILE A 22 1.17 -11.67 1.55
N TRP A 23 0.62 -12.87 1.31
CA TRP A 23 0.99 -14.08 2.07
C TRP A 23 2.42 -14.57 1.78
N ALA A 24 2.90 -14.42 0.53
CA ALA A 24 4.22 -14.88 0.09
C ALA A 24 5.37 -13.93 0.45
N LYS A 25 5.10 -12.74 1.01
CA LYS A 25 6.14 -11.77 1.37
C LYS A 25 6.61 -12.00 2.81
N LYS A 26 7.86 -12.48 2.96
CA LYS A 26 8.59 -12.50 4.25
C LYS A 26 8.56 -11.07 4.83
N ASP A 27 8.06 -10.91 6.04
CA ASP A 27 7.83 -9.64 6.78
C ASP A 27 6.55 -8.84 6.49
N GLY A 28 5.69 -9.23 5.53
CA GLY A 28 4.36 -8.61 5.33
C GLY A 28 4.33 -7.10 5.02
N LYS A 29 5.47 -6.40 5.04
CA LYS A 29 5.59 -4.99 4.70
C LYS A 29 5.37 -4.81 3.20
N PHE A 30 4.37 -4.02 2.78
CA PHE A 30 4.51 -3.36 1.48
C PHE A 30 5.80 -2.53 1.56
N ALA A 31 6.56 -2.46 0.48
CA ALA A 31 7.65 -1.49 0.39
C ALA A 31 7.00 -0.08 0.23
N GLY A 32 6.32 0.37 1.29
CA GLY A 32 5.37 1.49 1.41
C GLY A 32 3.89 1.07 1.34
N THR A 33 3.19 0.89 2.48
CA THR A 33 1.70 0.78 2.53
C THR A 33 1.00 2.13 2.54
N CYS A 34 1.75 3.23 2.68
CA CYS A 34 1.16 4.55 2.58
C CYS A 34 0.68 4.76 1.14
N ALA A 35 -0.60 5.05 0.93
CA ALA A 35 -1.11 5.43 -0.39
C ALA A 35 -0.27 6.57 -0.99
N SER A 36 0.16 7.52 -0.15
CA SER A 36 1.05 8.63 -0.49
C SER A 36 2.53 8.26 -0.63
N GLN A 37 2.93 7.02 -0.34
CA GLN A 37 4.21 6.45 -0.77
C GLN A 37 4.00 5.34 -1.81
N SER A 38 2.76 5.16 -2.28
CA SER A 38 2.54 4.27 -3.40
C SER A 38 3.24 4.92 -4.60
N PRO A 39 4.05 4.17 -5.34
CA PRO A 39 4.68 4.68 -6.55
C PRO A 39 3.65 5.08 -7.62
N PHE A 40 2.39 4.69 -7.44
CA PHE A 40 1.27 5.08 -8.30
C PHE A 40 0.77 6.51 -8.01
N LEU A 41 0.71 6.92 -6.75
CA LEU A 41 0.16 8.22 -6.32
C LEU A 41 1.24 9.27 -6.02
N ASN A 42 2.45 8.87 -5.63
CA ASN A 42 3.56 9.76 -5.32
C ASN A 42 4.76 9.51 -6.26
N LYS A 43 4.70 10.15 -7.44
CA LYS A 43 5.61 9.89 -8.56
C LYS A 43 6.89 10.73 -8.51
N ASP A 44 6.81 11.95 -7.98
CA ASP A 44 7.98 12.83 -7.87
C ASP A 44 8.80 12.52 -6.61
N GLY A 45 8.48 11.41 -5.92
CA GLY A 45 9.16 10.96 -4.71
C GLY A 45 9.07 11.96 -3.58
N GLN A 46 7.97 12.71 -3.54
CA GLN A 46 7.77 13.79 -2.58
C GLN A 46 7.72 13.20 -1.17
N ALA A 47 8.14 13.99 -0.20
CA ALA A 47 7.92 13.65 1.18
C ALA A 47 6.43 13.38 1.41
N CYS A 48 6.11 12.26 2.07
CA CYS A 48 4.73 11.91 2.40
C CYS A 48 4.09 13.07 3.17
N GLY A 49 3.05 13.70 2.63
CA GLY A 49 2.40 14.86 3.26
C GLY A 49 1.80 14.59 4.64
N MET A 50 1.70 13.32 5.04
CA MET A 50 1.24 12.90 6.37
C MET A 50 2.37 12.70 7.38
N CYS A 51 3.58 12.32 6.94
CA CYS A 51 4.65 11.92 7.86
C CYS A 51 6.04 12.49 7.53
N GLY A 52 6.17 13.30 6.48
CA GLY A 52 7.40 13.99 6.06
C GLY A 52 8.50 13.10 5.46
N LYS A 53 8.31 11.78 5.41
CA LYS A 53 9.31 10.80 4.96
C LYS A 53 9.40 10.69 3.44
N LEU A 54 10.60 10.42 2.93
CA LEU A 54 10.80 10.09 1.51
C LEU A 54 10.37 8.63 1.22
N PRO A 55 9.92 8.30 -0.02
CA PRO A 55 9.46 6.96 -0.41
C PRO A 55 10.44 5.81 -0.16
N ALA A 56 11.73 6.10 -0.09
CA ALA A 56 12.79 5.12 0.18
C ALA A 56 12.85 4.71 1.67
N GLU A 57 12.23 5.49 2.55
CA GLU A 57 12.19 5.23 3.98
C GLU A 57 11.02 4.31 4.31
N GLN A 58 11.34 3.11 4.79
CA GLN A 58 10.38 2.01 4.88
C GLN A 58 9.37 2.14 6.03
N ASP A 59 9.54 3.11 6.94
CA ASP A 59 8.72 3.28 8.14
C ASP A 59 8.35 4.77 8.36
N CYS A 60 7.04 5.10 8.31
CA CYS A 60 6.53 6.41 8.78
C CYS A 60 6.63 6.46 10.31
N LYS A 61 7.52 7.32 10.84
CA LYS A 61 7.63 7.61 12.28
C LYS A 61 6.95 8.95 12.58
N MET A 62 5.62 8.99 12.52
CA MET A 62 4.89 10.07 13.19
C MET A 62 4.80 9.68 14.66
N GLU A 63 5.81 10.03 15.45
CA GLU A 63 5.67 9.97 16.90
C GLU A 63 4.68 11.08 17.27
N ALA A 64 3.59 10.70 17.93
CA ALA A 64 2.65 11.67 18.45
C ALA A 64 3.40 12.57 19.40
N SER A 65 3.59 13.84 19.04
CA SER A 65 3.91 14.91 19.97
C SER A 65 2.76 15.00 20.99
N THR A 66 2.80 14.14 22.00
CA THR A 66 2.53 14.60 23.35
C THR A 66 3.67 15.57 23.68
N GLU A 67 3.34 16.67 24.36
CA GLU A 67 4.12 17.93 24.52
C GLU A 67 3.90 18.84 23.29
N ILE A 68 2.94 19.78 23.26
CA ILE A 68 2.71 20.89 24.20
C ILE A 68 4.00 21.30 24.93
N GLN A 69 4.89 21.99 24.21
CA GLN A 69 5.51 23.24 24.65
C GLN A 69 5.76 24.14 23.44
#